data_AF-A0A380NYU6-F1
#
_entry.id   AF-A0A380NYU6-F1
#
_cell.length_a   1.000
_cell.length_b   1.000
_cell.length_c   1.000
_cell.angle_alpha   90.00
_cell.angle_beta   90.00
_cell.angle_gamma   90.00
#
_symmetry.space_group_name_H-M   'P 1'
#
loop_
_entity.id
_entity.type
_entity.pdbx_description
1 polymer ?
#
loop_
_entity_poly.entity_id
_entity_poly.type
_entity_poly.pdbx_seq_one_letter_code
_entity_poly.pdbx_strand_id
1 'polypeptide(L)'
;MTKANIDKLDPERYTRKQTLVNAERFITPELKEHEQEILEAQTESSDLEYRLFVEVRDTIKTNIARIQQLANAISTLDVLLSLATVAEDYHFVRPELTDEETIDIKDGRHPVVEKVLGHQSYVANDVTMSPDDLILLITGPNMSGKSTYMRQLALTVVMAQIGSFVPASSAKLPIFDQIFTRIGAADDLISGNSTFMVEMAEANTALQNATSHSLILLMNLGVERRHMMVWL
;
A
#
# COMPACT_ATOMS: atom_id res chain seq x y z
N MET A 1 -51.42 -23.12 -27.10
CA MET A 1 -52.61 -24.00 -27.24
C MET A 1 -52.23 -25.43 -26.91
N THR A 2 -53.08 -26.16 -26.18
CA THR A 2 -52.87 -27.59 -25.91
C THR A 2 -53.11 -28.39 -27.19
N LYS A 3 -52.41 -29.53 -27.36
CA LYS A 3 -52.52 -30.35 -28.58
C LYS A 3 -53.96 -30.78 -28.90
N ALA A 4 -54.78 -31.01 -27.87
CA ALA A 4 -56.18 -31.41 -28.01
C ALA A 4 -57.13 -30.30 -28.53
N ASN A 5 -56.70 -29.05 -28.60
CA ASN A 5 -57.54 -27.92 -29.06
C ASN A 5 -57.03 -27.31 -30.38
N ILE A 6 -56.06 -27.94 -31.06
CA ILE A 6 -55.48 -27.41 -32.30
C ILE A 6 -56.53 -27.33 -33.41
N ASP A 7 -57.40 -28.32 -33.54
CA ASP A 7 -58.41 -28.41 -34.60
C ASP A 7 -59.50 -27.33 -34.51
N LYS A 8 -59.53 -26.56 -33.41
CA LYS A 8 -60.46 -25.44 -33.19
C LYS A 8 -59.87 -24.08 -33.61
N LEU A 9 -58.62 -24.04 -34.03
CA LEU A 9 -57.96 -22.83 -34.51
C LEU A 9 -58.27 -22.61 -35.99
N ASP A 10 -58.51 -21.36 -36.35
CA ASP A 10 -58.58 -20.92 -37.73
C ASP A 10 -57.18 -21.02 -38.39
N PRO A 11 -56.97 -21.96 -39.33
CA PRO A 11 -55.66 -22.17 -39.95
C PRO A 11 -55.20 -21.00 -40.83
N GLU A 12 -56.12 -20.15 -41.29
CA GLU A 12 -55.80 -18.98 -42.13
C GLU A 12 -55.25 -17.83 -41.27
N ARG A 13 -55.69 -17.72 -40.02
CA ARG A 13 -55.29 -16.65 -39.10
C ARG A 13 -54.06 -16.99 -38.25
N TYR A 14 -53.88 -18.25 -37.88
CA TYR A 14 -52.84 -18.67 -36.92
C TYR A 14 -51.74 -19.49 -37.59
N THR A 15 -50.54 -18.94 -37.67
CA THR A 15 -49.35 -19.64 -38.17
C THR A 15 -48.56 -20.26 -37.02
N ARG A 16 -48.18 -21.53 -37.10
CA ARG A 16 -47.41 -22.22 -36.05
C ARG A 16 -46.00 -21.62 -35.94
N LYS A 17 -45.61 -21.16 -34.75
CA LYS A 17 -44.29 -20.52 -34.48
C LYS A 17 -43.33 -21.44 -33.71
N GLN A 18 -43.84 -22.23 -32.74
CA GLN A 18 -42.99 -23.11 -31.92
C GLN A 18 -43.79 -24.31 -31.37
N THR A 19 -43.21 -25.51 -31.43
CA THR A 19 -43.79 -26.72 -30.82
C THR A 19 -43.09 -27.05 -29.50
N LEU A 20 -43.87 -27.27 -28.44
CA LEU A 20 -43.43 -27.68 -27.11
C LEU A 20 -43.96 -29.09 -26.80
N VAL A 21 -43.44 -29.73 -25.75
CA VAL A 21 -43.79 -31.11 -25.36
C VAL A 21 -45.32 -31.30 -25.24
N ASN A 22 -46.01 -30.36 -24.58
CA ASN A 22 -47.45 -30.43 -24.30
C ASN A 22 -48.30 -29.34 -24.96
N ALA A 23 -47.70 -28.46 -25.77
CA ALA A 23 -48.40 -27.31 -26.34
C ALA A 23 -47.78 -26.85 -27.65
N GLU A 24 -48.54 -26.08 -28.42
CA GLU A 24 -48.06 -25.37 -29.60
C GLU A 24 -48.30 -23.87 -29.44
N ARG A 25 -47.33 -23.08 -29.90
CA ARG A 25 -47.40 -21.62 -29.97
C ARG A 25 -47.62 -21.21 -31.42
N PHE A 26 -48.57 -20.30 -31.60
CA PHE A 26 -48.94 -19.74 -32.89
C PHE A 26 -48.74 -18.23 -32.85
N ILE A 27 -48.59 -17.63 -34.02
CA ILE A 27 -48.52 -16.20 -34.23
C ILE A 27 -49.56 -15.81 -35.27
N THR A 28 -50.16 -14.64 -35.13
CA THR A 28 -51.04 -14.04 -36.14
C THR A 28 -50.29 -12.94 -36.89
N PRO A 29 -50.73 -12.52 -38.09
CA PRO A 29 -50.13 -11.41 -38.81
C PRO A 29 -50.00 -10.14 -37.95
N GLU A 30 -51.05 -9.78 -37.20
CA GLU A 30 -51.08 -8.58 -36.36
C GLU A 30 -50.09 -8.68 -35.18
N LEU A 31 -49.96 -9.87 -34.58
CA LEU A 31 -48.96 -10.10 -33.52
C LEU A 31 -47.53 -10.02 -34.05
N LYS A 32 -47.30 -10.41 -35.32
CA LYS A 32 -45.97 -10.34 -35.95
C LYS A 32 -45.59 -8.90 -36.27
N GLU A 33 -46.53 -8.08 -36.72
CA GLU A 33 -46.34 -6.64 -36.91
C GLU A 33 -45.97 -5.94 -35.60
N HIS A 34 -46.74 -6.17 -34.53
CA HIS A 34 -46.42 -5.60 -33.21
C HIS A 34 -45.10 -6.12 -32.62
N GLU A 35 -44.76 -7.40 -32.81
CA GLU A 35 -43.45 -7.93 -32.40
C GLU A 35 -42.30 -7.20 -33.08
N GLN A 36 -42.45 -6.89 -34.38
CA GLN A 36 -41.45 -6.14 -35.14
C GLN A 36 -41.34 -4.69 -34.65
N GLU A 37 -42.48 -3.99 -34.48
CA GLU A 37 -42.51 -2.62 -33.94
C GLU A 37 -41.82 -2.53 -32.57
N ILE A 38 -42.07 -3.49 -31.68
CA ILE A 38 -41.43 -3.55 -30.36
C ILE A 38 -39.92 -3.75 -30.49
N LEU A 39 -39.47 -4.64 -31.37
CA LEU A 39 -38.04 -4.93 -31.53
C LEU A 39 -37.27 -3.73 -32.11
N GLU A 40 -37.89 -3.04 -33.08
CA GLU A 40 -37.37 -1.81 -33.67
C GLU A 40 -37.27 -0.71 -32.61
N ALA A 41 -38.34 -0.47 -31.85
CA ALA A 41 -38.36 0.50 -30.76
C ALA A 41 -37.31 0.20 -29.66
N GLN A 42 -37.10 -1.08 -29.32
CA GLN A 42 -36.06 -1.48 -28.36
C GLN A 42 -34.65 -1.18 -28.85
N THR A 43 -34.41 -1.39 -30.16
CA THR A 43 -33.13 -1.08 -30.80
C THR A 43 -32.90 0.43 -30.80
N GLU A 44 -33.89 1.21 -31.25
CA GLU A 44 -33.83 2.67 -31.26
C GLU A 44 -33.62 3.26 -29.86
N SER A 45 -34.29 2.71 -28.85
CA SER A 45 -34.13 3.11 -27.45
C SER A 45 -32.71 2.86 -26.96
N SER A 46 -32.12 1.70 -27.27
CA SER A 46 -30.77 1.34 -26.84
C SER A 46 -29.72 2.21 -27.53
N ASP A 47 -29.90 2.50 -28.83
CA ASP A 47 -29.03 3.38 -29.60
C ASP A 47 -29.09 4.83 -29.10
N LEU A 48 -30.30 5.31 -28.76
CA LEU A 48 -30.47 6.63 -28.15
C LEU A 48 -29.79 6.70 -26.78
N GLU A 49 -29.96 5.69 -25.93
CA GLU A 49 -29.32 5.63 -24.61
C GLU A 49 -27.79 5.67 -24.73
N TYR A 50 -27.21 4.87 -25.62
CA TYR A 50 -25.76 4.86 -25.81
C TYR A 50 -25.24 6.21 -26.33
N ARG A 51 -25.96 6.85 -27.26
CA ARG A 51 -25.60 8.21 -27.73
C ARG A 51 -25.61 9.22 -26.58
N LEU A 52 -26.67 9.23 -25.76
CA LEU A 52 -26.76 10.13 -24.60
C LEU A 52 -25.65 9.85 -23.57
N PHE A 53 -25.33 8.58 -23.32
CA PHE A 53 -24.21 8.20 -22.46
C PHE A 53 -22.86 8.74 -22.99
N VAL A 54 -22.62 8.62 -24.30
CA VAL A 54 -21.41 9.15 -24.95
C VAL A 54 -21.35 10.67 -24.83
N GLU A 55 -22.46 11.38 -24.99
CA GLU A 55 -22.53 12.83 -24.80
C GLU A 55 -22.17 13.25 -23.37
N VAL A 56 -22.69 12.54 -22.37
CA VAL A 56 -22.33 12.77 -20.95
C VAL A 56 -20.85 12.49 -20.72
N ARG A 57 -20.34 11.37 -21.22
CA ARG A 57 -18.92 11.01 -21.11
C ARG A 57 -18.02 12.07 -21.74
N ASP A 58 -18.35 12.55 -22.92
CA ASP A 58 -17.55 13.56 -23.63
C ASP A 58 -17.62 14.92 -22.91
N THR A 59 -18.76 15.24 -22.29
CA THR A 59 -18.87 16.40 -21.38
C THR A 59 -17.94 16.27 -20.18
N ILE A 60 -17.92 15.12 -19.51
CA ILE A 60 -17.00 14.85 -18.38
C ILE A 60 -15.54 14.88 -18.84
N LYS A 61 -15.25 14.37 -20.03
CA LYS A 61 -13.89 14.33 -20.60
C LYS A 61 -13.24 15.70 -20.67
N THR A 62 -14.00 16.75 -20.99
CA THR A 62 -13.50 18.14 -20.98
C THR A 62 -13.06 18.64 -19.60
N ASN A 63 -13.53 17.99 -18.53
CA ASN A 63 -13.27 18.36 -17.14
C ASN A 63 -12.25 17.46 -16.43
N ILE A 64 -11.62 16.50 -17.12
CA ILE A 64 -10.71 15.53 -16.49
C ILE A 64 -9.61 16.20 -15.67
N ALA A 65 -8.96 17.24 -16.23
CA ALA A 65 -7.89 17.95 -15.52
C ALA A 65 -8.37 18.57 -14.20
N ARG A 66 -9.57 19.19 -14.20
CA ARG A 66 -10.18 19.78 -13.00
C ARG A 66 -10.51 18.71 -11.95
N ILE A 67 -11.03 17.56 -12.39
CA ILE A 67 -11.36 16.44 -11.51
C ILE A 67 -10.09 15.83 -10.89
N GLN A 68 -9.02 15.65 -11.68
CA GLN A 68 -7.74 15.14 -11.19
C GLN A 68 -7.08 16.10 -10.20
N GLN A 69 -7.12 17.41 -10.45
CA GLN A 69 -6.64 18.42 -9.50
C GLN A 69 -7.39 18.34 -8.16
N LEU A 70 -8.73 18.22 -8.22
CA LEU A 70 -9.53 18.04 -7.01
C LEU A 70 -9.19 16.73 -6.28
N ALA A 71 -9.05 15.62 -7.01
CA ALA A 71 -8.67 14.34 -6.44
C ALA A 71 -7.30 14.40 -5.73
N ASN A 72 -6.32 15.07 -6.32
CA ASN A 72 -5.00 15.29 -5.72
C ASN A 72 -5.05 16.17 -4.46
N ALA A 73 -5.91 17.20 -4.44
CA ALA A 73 -6.11 18.02 -3.27
C ALA A 73 -6.75 17.22 -2.12
N ILE A 74 -7.77 16.41 -2.43
CA ILE A 74 -8.43 15.54 -1.46
C ILE A 74 -7.46 14.47 -0.94
N SER A 75 -6.66 13.84 -1.81
CA SER A 75 -5.69 12.82 -1.36
C SER A 75 -4.60 13.42 -0.47
N THR A 76 -4.13 14.64 -0.77
CA THR A 76 -3.18 15.35 0.10
C THR A 76 -3.79 15.63 1.46
N LEU A 77 -5.04 16.09 1.50
CA LEU A 77 -5.76 16.32 2.76
C LEU A 77 -5.94 15.03 3.55
N ASP A 78 -6.30 13.93 2.90
CA ASP A 78 -6.49 12.62 3.53
C ASP A 78 -5.21 12.10 4.18
N VAL A 79 -4.07 12.19 3.47
CA VAL A 79 -2.75 11.82 4.02
C VAL A 79 -2.39 12.69 5.23
N LEU A 80 -2.52 14.01 5.11
CA LEU A 80 -2.18 14.93 6.21
C LEU A 80 -3.07 14.70 7.44
N LEU A 81 -4.37 14.48 7.24
CA LEU A 81 -5.31 14.19 8.31
C LEU A 81 -5.00 12.84 8.98
N SER A 82 -4.66 11.82 8.19
CA SER A 82 -4.26 10.50 8.70
C SER A 82 -3.00 10.60 9.57
N LEU A 83 -1.98 11.32 9.11
CA LEU A 83 -0.75 11.57 9.88
C LEU A 83 -1.03 12.34 11.17
N ALA A 84 -1.87 13.39 11.12
CA ALA A 84 -2.25 14.17 12.29
C ALA A 84 -3.05 13.34 13.31
N THR A 85 -3.96 12.49 12.83
CA THR A 85 -4.76 11.59 13.68
C THR A 85 -3.86 10.60 14.41
N VAL A 86 -2.92 9.96 13.70
CA VAL A 86 -1.94 9.06 14.32
C VAL A 86 -1.06 9.82 15.33
N ALA A 87 -0.67 11.05 15.01
CA ALA A 87 0.15 11.85 15.91
C ALA A 87 -0.57 12.16 17.23
N GLU A 88 -1.85 12.51 17.16
CA GLU A 88 -2.68 12.79 18.34
C GLU A 88 -2.94 11.53 19.16
N ASP A 89 -3.40 10.45 18.52
CA ASP A 89 -3.79 9.20 19.17
C ASP A 89 -2.62 8.51 19.91
N TYR A 90 -1.40 8.65 19.40
CA TYR A 90 -0.20 8.00 19.95
C TYR A 90 0.81 8.97 20.58
N HIS A 91 0.42 10.23 20.75
CA HIS A 91 1.23 11.29 21.33
C HIS A 91 2.62 11.37 20.68
N PHE A 92 2.65 11.48 19.35
CA PHE A 92 3.87 11.72 18.59
C PHE A 92 4.22 13.21 18.63
N VAL A 93 5.50 13.50 18.46
CA VAL A 93 6.03 14.87 18.51
C VAL A 93 6.53 15.30 17.14
N ARG A 94 6.45 16.60 16.86
CA ARG A 94 7.00 17.17 15.63
C ARG A 94 8.53 17.08 15.71
N PRO A 95 9.21 16.39 14.78
CA PRO A 95 10.66 16.37 14.76
C PRO A 95 11.23 17.73 14.32
N GLU A 96 12.40 18.07 14.84
CA GLU A 96 13.26 19.14 14.34
C GLU A 96 14.22 18.54 13.31
N LEU A 97 14.11 18.95 12.05
CA LEU A 97 15.08 18.60 11.01
C LEU A 97 16.19 19.65 10.99
N THR A 98 17.43 19.21 10.99
CA THR A 98 18.62 20.07 11.03
C THR A 98 19.60 19.72 9.91
N ASP A 99 20.44 20.68 9.51
CA ASP A 99 21.57 20.44 8.61
C ASP A 99 22.83 19.95 9.38
N GLU A 100 22.78 19.95 10.71
CA GLU A 100 23.85 19.42 11.58
C GLU A 100 23.82 17.88 11.59
N GLU A 101 24.99 17.22 11.60
CA GLU A 101 25.12 15.76 11.73
C GLU A 101 24.87 15.29 13.18
N THR A 102 23.72 15.67 13.75
CA THR A 102 23.33 15.39 15.14
C THR A 102 22.00 14.65 15.20
N ILE A 103 21.99 13.52 15.88
CA ILE A 103 20.77 12.79 16.25
C ILE A 103 20.56 12.98 17.75
N ASP A 104 19.41 13.51 18.15
CA ASP A 104 18.98 13.54 19.55
C ASP A 104 17.50 13.17 19.64
N ILE A 105 17.22 11.94 20.04
CA ILE A 105 15.87 11.42 20.29
C ILE A 105 15.74 11.13 21.77
N LYS A 106 14.68 11.66 22.40
CA LYS A 106 14.30 11.37 23.79
C LYS A 106 13.06 10.50 23.85
N ASP A 107 13.09 9.50 24.73
CA ASP A 107 12.02 8.52 24.90
C ASP A 107 11.49 7.98 23.57
N GLY A 108 12.40 7.62 22.65
CA GLY A 108 12.03 7.07 21.37
C GLY A 108 11.35 5.71 21.51
N ARG A 109 10.32 5.47 20.70
CA ARG A 109 9.49 4.25 20.73
C ARG A 109 9.37 3.65 19.35
N HIS A 110 9.39 2.32 19.24
CA HIS A 110 9.19 1.66 17.96
C HIS A 110 7.69 1.66 17.62
N PRO A 111 7.24 2.34 16.54
CA PRO A 111 5.82 2.65 16.33
C PRO A 111 4.92 1.42 16.19
N VAL A 112 5.43 0.35 15.57
CA VAL A 112 4.70 -0.93 15.43
C VAL A 112 4.69 -1.75 16.73
N VAL A 113 5.84 -1.89 17.39
CA VAL A 113 5.97 -2.71 18.61
C VAL A 113 5.20 -2.09 19.77
N GLU A 114 5.26 -0.77 19.92
CA GLU A 114 4.47 -0.01 20.89
C GLU A 114 2.98 -0.26 20.72
N LYS A 115 2.47 -0.20 19.49
CA LYS A 115 1.05 -0.43 19.19
C LYS A 115 0.60 -1.85 19.54
N VAL A 116 1.49 -2.84 19.41
CA VAL A 116 1.19 -4.26 19.73
C VAL A 116 1.27 -4.53 21.23
N LEU A 117 2.28 -3.99 21.92
CA LEU A 117 2.49 -4.23 23.36
C LEU A 117 1.66 -3.31 24.26
N GLY A 118 1.20 -2.18 23.72
CA GLY A 118 0.60 -1.09 24.47
C GLY A 118 1.65 -0.12 25.02
N HIS A 119 1.30 1.17 25.05
CA HIS A 119 2.19 2.26 25.44
C HIS A 119 2.84 2.04 26.82
N GLN A 120 2.06 1.59 27.81
CA GLN A 120 2.55 1.38 29.19
C GLN A 120 3.54 0.21 29.33
N SER A 121 3.59 -0.69 28.35
CA SER A 121 4.45 -1.88 28.36
C SER A 121 5.77 -1.68 27.61
N TYR A 122 5.85 -0.68 26.72
CA TYR A 122 7.03 -0.43 25.92
C TYR A 122 8.05 0.41 26.71
N VAL A 123 9.30 -0.03 26.73
CA VAL A 123 10.41 0.72 27.34
C VAL A 123 11.01 1.64 26.28
N ALA A 124 10.79 2.95 26.44
CA ALA A 124 11.33 3.98 25.56
C ALA A 124 12.86 4.08 25.67
N ASN A 125 13.54 4.51 24.60
CA ASN A 125 15.00 4.63 24.57
C ASN A 125 15.44 5.93 23.91
N ASP A 126 16.46 6.56 24.50
CA ASP A 126 17.14 7.70 23.91
C ASP A 126 18.09 7.26 22.79
N VAL A 127 18.30 8.15 21.81
CA VAL A 127 19.35 8.01 20.79
C VAL A 127 20.10 9.33 20.71
N THR A 128 21.41 9.29 20.95
CA THR A 128 22.27 10.48 20.86
C THR A 128 23.49 10.17 20.00
N MET A 129 23.69 10.93 18.93
CA MET A 129 24.89 10.92 18.10
C MET A 129 25.28 12.35 17.79
N SER A 130 26.55 12.67 17.97
CA SER A 130 27.12 13.99 17.67
C SER A 130 28.07 13.86 16.47
N PRO A 131 28.48 14.97 15.85
CA PRO A 131 29.50 14.96 14.81
C PRO A 131 30.84 14.35 15.28
N ASP A 132 31.10 14.34 16.59
CA ASP A 132 32.29 13.71 17.19
C ASP A 132 32.09 12.19 17.43
N ASP A 133 30.83 11.72 17.50
CA ASP A 133 30.44 10.35 17.84
C ASP A 133 29.48 9.76 16.78
N LEU A 134 29.99 9.58 15.56
CA LEU A 134 29.21 9.09 14.41
C LEU A 134 28.97 7.57 14.41
N ILE A 135 29.52 6.83 15.37
CA ILE A 135 29.40 5.36 15.46
C ILE A 135 28.88 4.95 16.83
N LEU A 136 27.72 4.27 16.85
CA LEU A 136 27.15 3.70 18.05
C LEU A 136 27.35 2.18 18.09
N LEU A 137 28.21 1.70 18.98
CA LEU A 137 28.40 0.27 19.21
C LEU A 137 27.41 -0.27 20.25
N ILE A 138 26.40 -1.00 19.79
CA ILE A 138 25.34 -1.55 20.64
C ILE A 138 25.66 -3.01 21.02
N THR A 139 25.94 -3.26 22.30
CA THR A 139 26.22 -4.60 22.83
C THR A 139 25.13 -5.08 23.79
N GLY A 140 25.08 -6.39 24.06
CA GLY A 140 24.11 -7.00 24.99
C GLY A 140 23.65 -8.39 24.56
N PRO A 141 22.94 -9.14 25.43
CA PRO A 141 22.52 -10.52 25.16
C PRO A 141 21.48 -10.59 24.03
N ASN A 142 21.31 -11.76 23.41
CA ASN A 142 20.23 -11.96 22.45
C ASN A 142 18.87 -11.66 23.08
N MET A 143 17.94 -11.14 22.27
CA MET A 143 16.60 -10.72 22.69
C MET A 143 16.55 -9.50 23.65
N SER A 144 17.68 -8.80 23.88
CA SER A 144 17.72 -7.56 24.69
C SER A 144 17.18 -6.31 23.99
N GLY A 145 16.45 -6.46 22.87
CA GLY A 145 15.86 -5.32 22.14
C GLY A 145 16.80 -4.54 21.19
N LYS A 146 18.07 -4.94 21.01
CA LYS A 146 19.02 -4.23 20.12
C LYS A 146 18.50 -4.02 18.69
N SER A 147 17.92 -5.06 18.08
CA SER A 147 17.34 -4.97 16.74
C SER A 147 16.12 -4.05 16.70
N THR A 148 15.28 -4.08 17.74
CA THR A 148 14.14 -3.17 17.91
C THR A 148 14.60 -1.73 18.02
N TYR A 149 15.66 -1.47 18.79
CA TYR A 149 16.26 -0.13 18.94
C TYR A 149 16.81 0.42 17.60
N MET A 150 17.56 -0.38 16.85
CA MET A 150 18.06 0.05 15.52
C MET A 150 16.93 0.30 14.53
N ARG A 151 15.92 -0.58 14.50
CA ARG A 151 14.74 -0.41 13.63
C ARG A 151 13.90 0.80 14.04
N GLN A 152 13.79 1.08 15.33
CA GLN A 152 13.14 2.28 15.85
C GLN A 152 13.79 3.54 15.28
N LEU A 153 15.13 3.64 15.30
CA LEU A 153 15.85 4.79 14.75
C LEU A 153 15.55 4.96 13.25
N ALA A 154 15.71 3.90 12.45
CA ALA A 154 15.39 3.93 11.02
C ALA A 154 13.95 4.36 10.74
N LEU A 155 12.97 3.81 11.47
CA LEU A 155 11.57 4.17 11.30
C LEU A 155 11.30 5.62 11.70
N THR A 156 11.95 6.11 12.76
CA THR A 156 11.84 7.51 13.20
C THR A 156 12.34 8.46 12.10
N VAL A 157 13.47 8.13 11.47
CA VAL A 157 14.02 8.90 10.33
C VAL A 157 13.05 8.90 9.15
N VAL A 158 12.55 7.73 8.75
CA VAL A 158 11.60 7.62 7.63
C VAL A 158 10.35 8.44 7.92
N MET A 159 9.78 8.32 9.12
CA MET A 159 8.59 9.06 9.53
C MET A 159 8.82 10.58 9.49
N ALA A 160 9.96 11.05 10.00
CA ALA A 160 10.30 12.47 9.95
C ALA A 160 10.42 12.99 8.51
N GLN A 161 11.11 12.24 7.63
CA GLN A 161 11.36 12.65 6.24
C GLN A 161 10.14 12.51 5.30
N ILE A 162 9.11 11.73 5.66
CA ILE A 162 7.80 11.77 4.98
C ILE A 162 6.90 12.91 5.47
N GLY A 163 7.36 13.70 6.45
CA GLY A 163 6.60 14.82 7.03
C GLY A 163 5.65 14.41 8.16
N SER A 164 5.82 13.24 8.76
CA SER A 164 5.04 12.79 9.92
C SER A 164 5.65 13.29 11.24
N PHE A 165 4.81 13.34 12.28
CA PHE A 165 5.27 13.36 13.66
C PHE A 165 5.88 12.00 14.01
N VAL A 166 6.74 11.95 15.03
CA VAL A 166 7.52 10.76 15.38
C VAL A 166 7.26 10.27 16.82
N PRO A 167 7.39 8.96 17.07
CA PRO A 167 7.14 8.33 18.37
C PRO A 167 8.26 8.60 19.38
N ALA A 168 8.32 9.82 19.93
CA ALA A 168 9.33 10.26 20.90
C ALA A 168 8.74 11.32 21.85
N SER A 169 9.48 11.74 22.87
CA SER A 169 9.18 12.96 23.66
C SER A 169 9.85 14.20 23.07
N SER A 170 11.00 14.04 22.42
CA SER A 170 11.60 15.02 21.50
C SER A 170 12.45 14.31 20.45
N ALA A 171 12.62 14.91 19.27
CA ALA A 171 13.47 14.37 18.22
C ALA A 171 14.10 15.49 17.39
N LYS A 172 15.42 15.53 17.34
CA LYS A 172 16.24 16.33 16.41
C LYS A 172 17.03 15.38 15.52
N LEU A 173 16.90 15.53 14.20
CA LEU A 173 17.44 14.59 13.22
C LEU A 173 18.04 15.33 12.02
N PRO A 174 19.16 14.85 11.45
CA PRO A 174 19.59 15.32 10.14
C PRO A 174 18.67 14.77 9.04
N ILE A 175 18.81 15.33 7.84
CA ILE A 175 18.21 14.74 6.64
C ILE A 175 19.17 13.69 6.09
N PHE A 176 18.77 12.43 6.13
CA PHE A 176 19.52 11.33 5.55
C PHE A 176 19.18 11.14 4.07
N ASP A 177 20.21 10.93 3.25
CA ASP A 177 20.04 10.65 1.82
C ASP A 177 19.66 9.19 1.55
N GLN A 178 20.22 8.28 2.34
CA GLN A 178 20.09 6.84 2.20
C GLN A 178 20.10 6.16 3.57
N ILE A 179 19.33 5.07 3.70
CA ILE A 179 19.37 4.19 4.87
C ILE A 179 19.80 2.81 4.40
N PHE A 180 20.97 2.36 4.86
CA PHE A 180 21.47 1.01 4.62
C PHE A 180 21.19 0.14 5.84
N THR A 181 20.58 -1.02 5.62
CA THR A 181 20.26 -1.94 6.72
C THR A 181 20.77 -3.33 6.44
N ARG A 182 21.44 -3.90 7.43
CA ARG A 182 21.73 -5.33 7.56
C ARG A 182 21.21 -5.80 8.90
N ILE A 183 19.90 -6.04 9.01
CA ILE A 183 19.24 -6.46 10.25
C ILE A 183 18.54 -7.81 10.03
N GLY A 184 19.35 -8.87 9.90
CA GLY A 184 18.93 -10.27 9.80
C GLY A 184 18.88 -10.83 8.36
N ALA A 185 19.26 -12.10 8.19
CA ALA A 185 19.03 -12.86 6.95
C ALA A 185 17.67 -13.56 7.03
N ALA A 186 16.88 -13.50 5.96
CA ALA A 186 16.13 -14.68 5.54
C ALA A 186 17.06 -15.46 4.61
N ASP A 187 17.20 -16.77 4.81
CA ASP A 187 18.08 -17.57 3.96
C ASP A 187 17.63 -17.48 2.50
N ASP A 188 18.52 -17.06 1.61
CA ASP A 188 18.34 -17.24 0.18
C ASP A 188 18.81 -18.65 -0.21
N LEU A 189 18.01 -19.65 0.13
CA LEU A 189 18.28 -21.06 -0.20
C LEU A 189 18.31 -21.31 -1.71
N ILE A 190 17.82 -20.37 -2.53
CA ILE A 190 17.57 -20.55 -3.95
C ILE A 190 18.82 -20.21 -4.77
N SER A 191 19.65 -19.25 -4.33
CA SER A 191 20.79 -18.75 -5.11
C SER A 191 22.12 -19.48 -4.89
N GLY A 192 22.20 -20.42 -3.94
CA GLY A 192 23.42 -21.22 -3.68
C GLY A 192 24.59 -20.43 -3.08
N ASN A 193 24.39 -19.17 -2.70
CA ASN A 193 25.38 -18.33 -2.04
C ASN A 193 25.40 -18.60 -0.53
N SER A 194 26.57 -18.55 0.11
CA SER A 194 26.65 -18.66 1.57
C SER A 194 26.06 -17.40 2.22
N THR A 195 25.45 -17.56 3.40
CA THR A 195 24.92 -16.44 4.19
C THR A 195 25.98 -15.38 4.42
N PHE A 196 27.23 -15.79 4.66
CA PHE A 196 28.37 -14.88 4.82
C PHE A 196 28.69 -14.09 3.54
N MET A 197 28.62 -14.71 2.37
CA MET A 197 28.88 -14.02 1.10
C MET A 197 27.82 -12.95 0.82
N VAL A 198 26.55 -13.27 1.08
CA VAL A 198 25.45 -12.29 0.96
C VAL A 198 25.64 -11.15 1.96
N GLU A 199 26.01 -11.47 3.21
CA GLU A 199 26.30 -10.46 4.25
C GLU A 199 27.42 -9.51 3.86
N MET A 200 28.53 -10.04 3.34
CA MET A 200 29.67 -9.22 2.91
C MET A 200 29.33 -8.40 1.67
N ALA A 201 28.53 -8.96 0.74
CA ALA A 201 28.08 -8.22 -0.44
C ALA A 201 27.19 -7.03 -0.05
N GLU A 202 26.21 -7.23 0.85
CA GLU A 202 25.33 -6.16 1.35
C GLU A 202 26.13 -5.08 2.10
N ALA A 203 27.07 -5.47 2.96
CA ALA A 203 27.96 -4.52 3.65
C ALA A 203 28.84 -3.74 2.66
N ASN A 204 29.39 -4.40 1.64
CA ASN A 204 30.17 -3.75 0.61
C ASN A 204 29.32 -2.78 -0.22
N THR A 205 28.06 -3.12 -0.54
CA THR A 205 27.13 -2.20 -1.19
C THR A 205 26.91 -0.95 -0.36
N ALA A 206 26.71 -1.09 0.96
CA ALA A 206 26.57 0.06 1.85
C ALA A 206 27.85 0.93 1.83
N LEU A 207 29.03 0.32 1.97
CA LEU A 207 30.30 1.05 1.98
C LEU A 207 30.61 1.77 0.66
N GLN A 208 30.20 1.22 -0.48
CA GLN A 208 30.45 1.82 -1.79
C GLN A 208 29.53 2.98 -2.13
N ASN A 209 28.31 3.01 -1.57
CA ASN A 209 27.27 3.97 -1.94
C ASN A 209 26.92 4.97 -0.82
N ALA A 210 27.35 4.71 0.41
CA ALA A 210 27.11 5.60 1.53
C ALA A 210 27.85 6.93 1.38
N THR A 211 27.20 7.99 1.80
CA THR A 211 27.74 9.35 1.91
C THR A 211 27.88 9.72 3.38
N SER A 212 28.39 10.93 3.67
CA SER A 212 28.39 11.48 5.04
C SER A 212 26.98 11.67 5.61
N HIS A 213 25.95 11.70 4.76
CA HIS A 213 24.54 11.85 5.16
C HIS A 213 23.77 10.54 5.12
N SER A 214 24.46 9.39 5.07
CA SER A 214 23.80 8.08 5.07
C SER A 214 23.70 7.49 6.47
N LEU A 215 22.55 6.87 6.78
CA LEU A 215 22.37 6.08 8.00
C LEU A 215 22.71 4.62 7.72
N ILE A 216 23.70 4.07 8.42
CA ILE A 216 24.11 2.67 8.27
C ILE A 216 23.76 1.88 9.54
N LEU A 217 22.93 0.85 9.41
CA LEU A 217 22.53 -0.05 10.49
C LEU A 217 23.04 -1.46 10.23
N LEU A 218 24.09 -1.89 10.93
CA LEU A 218 24.71 -3.20 10.76
C LEU A 218 24.51 -4.07 12.00
N MET A 219 24.01 -5.30 11.81
CA MET A 219 23.82 -6.27 12.87
C MET A 219 24.50 -7.60 12.52
N ASN A 220 25.25 -8.16 13.47
CA ASN A 220 25.83 -9.51 13.40
C ASN A 220 26.70 -9.80 12.17
N LEU A 221 27.44 -8.80 11.64
CA LEU A 221 28.41 -9.06 10.58
C LEU A 221 29.49 -10.05 11.05
N GLY A 222 29.71 -11.12 10.29
CA GLY A 222 30.79 -12.07 10.54
C GLY A 222 30.53 -13.10 11.64
N VAL A 223 29.30 -13.20 12.17
CA VAL A 223 28.95 -14.26 13.12
C VAL A 223 28.63 -15.55 12.37
N GLU A 224 29.68 -16.25 11.93
CA GLU A 224 29.54 -17.66 11.60
C GLU A 224 29.11 -18.41 12.88
N ARG A 225 28.14 -19.31 12.79
CA ARG A 225 27.78 -20.21 13.91
C ARG A 225 28.94 -21.17 14.18
N ARG A 226 30.00 -20.68 14.83
CA ARG A 226 31.01 -21.37 15.65
C ARG A 226 32.23 -20.44 15.76
N HIS A 227 32.52 -20.01 16.98
CA HIS A 227 33.68 -19.22 17.43
C HIS A 227 33.57 -17.71 17.19
N MET A 228 33.22 -17.04 18.30
CA MET A 228 33.35 -15.63 18.58
C MET A 228 34.67 -15.06 18.04
N MET A 229 34.59 -14.12 17.10
CA MET A 229 35.71 -13.25 16.74
C MET A 229 35.20 -11.82 16.58
N VAL A 230 35.70 -10.94 17.45
CA VAL A 230 35.51 -9.48 17.46
C VAL A 230 36.56 -8.87 16.54
N TRP A 231 36.23 -7.84 15.75
CA TRP A 231 37.23 -6.91 15.23
C TRP A 231 36.77 -5.45 15.27
N LEU A 232 37.82 -4.63 15.38
CA LEU A 232 37.99 -3.21 15.78
C LEU A 232 37.12 -2.18 15.06
#